data_AF-A0A537LIB0-F1
#
_entry.id   AF-A0A537LIB0-F1
#
_cell.length_a   1.000
_cell.length_b   1.000
_cell.length_c   1.000
_cell.angle_alpha   90.00
_cell.angle_beta   90.00
_cell.angle_gamma   90.00
#
_symmetry.space_group_name_H-M   'P 1'
#
loop_
_entity.id
_entity.type
_entity.pdbx_description
1 polymer ?
#
loop_
_entity_poly.entity_id
_entity_poly.type
_entity_poly.pdbx_seq_one_letter_code
_entity_poly.pdbx_strand_id
1 'polypeptide(L)'
;LSQGQQEGIRAFVETMGGGLVVIGGGHSYGVGGYTGTPLEEALPVTMDVRQTLALPTVAIVLVIDTSGSMEAFGTELAKEELAKEIASSVIDLLGEHDQIGVITFDQEYRWLVPPTEARERQRVLEQIARLKAGGGTVMTPPLRAAGEFLRRSSAKIKHIIVLSDGLTDPGDFRGIAAALARDKITVSTVAIGRDADVEFMRTLARWGGGRTYVAKDLYSVPKIFTAEAVMAIRSFIVEEPSPLARSGAGPTLLGLTLPPPIRGYVAAAPKPFADVALTGPRGDPVLASWRYGLGRSVAVTSDDGLRWTAPWASWSDVGRFWSQAVRWTLSDDAPGLHLATGLDRGGTEGRAVLHARRIDGAPWDGLDVRGEVTAPDGTGTTIALEQTSPGRYEAAVSAPHAGVYTVTAAARNGGESAGTRTVGFVVPYSPEFRLAGGNSALLSRLVETTGGMFLKAPEDAFRPGRGSGRRETWPALSGVALALLLAEVAVRRLPALGQRLAAAMGVAARLAGRRAASPATADADRAYGAADRWAVEDARFAEEEALRAASMEQAARIFITRLRKTKRP
;
A
#
# COMPACT_ATOMS: atom_id res chain seq x y z
N LEU A 1 -2.49 5.18 9.73
CA LEU A 1 -3.22 5.38 11.01
C LEU A 1 -2.21 5.53 12.13
N SER A 2 -2.37 6.51 13.03
CA SER A 2 -1.51 6.60 14.23
C SER A 2 -1.82 5.47 15.21
N GLN A 3 -0.91 5.18 16.15
CA GLN A 3 -1.13 4.14 17.15
C GLN A 3 -2.40 4.37 17.97
N GLY A 4 -2.64 5.60 18.45
CA GLY A 4 -3.84 5.92 19.22
C GLY A 4 -5.15 5.75 18.43
N GLN A 5 -5.13 6.02 17.11
CA GLN A 5 -6.28 5.74 16.25
C GLN A 5 -6.56 4.24 16.13
N GLN A 6 -5.50 3.42 16.02
CA GLN A 6 -5.63 1.97 15.93
C GLN A 6 -6.15 1.36 17.23
N GLU A 7 -5.68 1.85 18.38
CA GLU A 7 -6.18 1.46 19.70
C GLU A 7 -7.66 1.86 19.87
N GLY A 8 -8.03 3.06 19.41
CA GLY A 8 -9.43 3.50 19.41
C GLY A 8 -10.34 2.62 18.55
N ILE A 9 -9.90 2.23 17.35
CA ILE A 9 -10.64 1.30 16.48
C ILE A 9 -10.77 -0.07 17.16
N ARG A 10 -9.68 -0.62 17.71
CA ARG A 10 -9.69 -1.90 18.43
C ARG A 10 -10.70 -1.85 19.59
N ALA A 11 -10.63 -0.82 20.43
CA ALA A 11 -11.53 -0.66 21.58
C ALA A 11 -13.00 -0.46 21.17
N PHE A 12 -13.25 0.22 20.05
CA PHE A 12 -14.60 0.37 19.49
C PHE A 12 -15.21 -0.98 19.09
N VAL A 13 -14.44 -1.83 18.42
CA VAL A 13 -14.92 -3.18 18.06
C VAL A 13 -15.05 -4.07 19.30
N GLU A 14 -14.01 -4.08 20.14
CA GLU A 14 -13.91 -5.00 21.28
C GLU A 14 -14.93 -4.69 22.38
N THR A 15 -15.00 -3.43 22.81
CA THR A 15 -15.72 -3.02 24.02
C THR A 15 -17.06 -2.35 23.72
N MET A 16 -17.17 -1.62 22.61
CA MET A 16 -18.41 -0.91 22.24
C MET A 16 -19.31 -1.71 21.30
N GLY A 17 -18.87 -2.90 20.86
CA GLY A 17 -19.64 -3.74 19.94
C GLY A 17 -19.73 -3.19 18.52
N GLY A 18 -18.80 -2.32 18.14
CA GLY A 18 -18.76 -1.70 16.83
C GLY A 18 -18.46 -2.67 15.68
N GLY A 19 -18.93 -2.34 14.49
CA GLY A 19 -18.61 -3.06 13.25
C GLY A 19 -17.36 -2.52 12.57
N LEU A 20 -16.49 -3.42 12.10
CA LEU A 20 -15.27 -3.06 11.35
C LEU A 20 -15.21 -3.80 10.01
N VAL A 21 -15.04 -3.08 8.92
CA VAL A 21 -14.71 -3.64 7.61
C VAL A 21 -13.38 -3.05 7.16
N VAL A 22 -12.41 -3.89 6.83
CA VAL A 22 -11.11 -3.48 6.27
C VAL A 22 -10.95 -4.07 4.87
N ILE A 23 -10.60 -3.21 3.93
CA ILE A 23 -10.38 -3.55 2.52
C ILE A 23 -8.89 -3.40 2.22
N GLY A 24 -8.39 -4.27 1.35
CA GLY A 24 -6.99 -4.34 0.97
C GLY A 24 -6.56 -3.34 -0.08
N GLY A 25 -5.36 -3.55 -0.61
CA GLY A 25 -4.67 -2.67 -1.54
C GLY A 25 -3.16 -2.63 -1.29
N GLY A 26 -2.40 -1.97 -2.18
CA GLY A 26 -0.92 -1.97 -2.17
C GLY A 26 -0.26 -1.39 -0.91
N HIS A 27 -1.01 -0.72 -0.02
CA HIS A 27 -0.52 -0.12 1.23
C HIS A 27 -1.33 -0.55 2.47
N SER A 28 -1.94 -1.74 2.41
CA SER A 28 -2.79 -2.28 3.48
C SER A 28 -2.19 -3.56 4.09
N TYR A 29 -2.78 -4.05 5.19
CA TYR A 29 -2.33 -5.26 5.89
C TYR A 29 -0.81 -5.25 6.16
N GLY A 30 -0.13 -6.39 5.98
CA GLY A 30 1.31 -6.52 6.28
C GLY A 30 2.17 -5.58 5.43
N VAL A 31 1.77 -5.32 4.19
CA VAL A 31 2.47 -4.38 3.29
C VAL A 31 2.37 -2.94 3.78
N GLY A 32 1.21 -2.59 4.33
CA GLY A 32 0.94 -1.31 4.99
C GLY A 32 1.62 -1.13 6.36
N GLY A 33 2.34 -2.13 6.85
CA GLY A 33 3.01 -2.08 8.15
C GLY A 33 2.06 -2.26 9.33
N TYR A 34 0.92 -2.93 9.13
CA TYR A 34 -0.06 -3.19 10.19
C TYR A 34 0.20 -4.50 10.96
N THR A 35 1.27 -5.23 10.67
CA THR A 35 1.68 -6.42 11.43
C THR A 35 2.06 -6.06 12.87
N GLY A 36 1.59 -6.84 13.83
CA GLY A 36 1.76 -6.65 15.26
C GLY A 36 1.04 -5.42 15.82
N THR A 37 0.03 -4.90 15.11
CA THR A 37 -0.67 -3.67 15.52
C THR A 37 -2.03 -3.93 16.17
N PRO A 38 -2.56 -2.99 16.98
CA PRO A 38 -3.91 -3.09 17.53
C PRO A 38 -5.00 -3.26 16.45
N LEU A 39 -4.77 -2.75 15.23
CA LEU A 39 -5.69 -2.97 14.12
C LEU A 39 -5.69 -4.45 13.68
N GLU A 40 -4.52 -5.09 13.59
CA GLU A 40 -4.43 -6.51 13.27
C GLU A 40 -5.13 -7.35 14.32
N GLU A 41 -5.01 -7.01 15.61
CA GLU A 41 -5.67 -7.74 16.70
C GLU A 41 -7.19 -7.86 16.47
N ALA A 42 -7.84 -6.79 15.99
CA ALA A 42 -9.27 -6.77 15.70
C ALA A 42 -9.68 -7.45 14.37
N LEU A 43 -8.73 -7.79 13.50
CA LEU A 43 -9.01 -8.41 12.19
C LEU A 43 -9.06 -9.94 12.26
N PRO A 44 -9.86 -10.61 11.40
CA PRO A 44 -9.95 -12.07 11.33
C PRO A 44 -8.70 -12.74 10.72
N VAL A 45 -7.74 -11.95 10.24
CA VAL A 45 -6.52 -12.44 9.61
C VAL A 45 -5.29 -11.96 10.39
N THR A 46 -4.22 -12.76 10.35
CA THR A 46 -2.89 -12.32 10.75
C THR A 46 -2.03 -12.04 9.52
N MET A 47 -1.20 -11.02 9.66
CA MET A 47 -0.21 -10.56 8.71
C MET A 47 1.15 -11.22 8.98
N ASP A 48 1.26 -12.04 10.03
CA ASP A 48 2.39 -12.94 10.26
C ASP A 48 2.17 -14.25 9.49
N VAL A 49 2.41 -14.19 8.20
CA VAL A 49 2.15 -15.26 7.22
C VAL A 49 3.14 -16.44 7.38
N ARG A 50 4.15 -16.30 8.24
CA ARG A 50 5.28 -17.24 8.38
C ARG A 50 4.89 -18.60 8.95
N GLN A 51 3.76 -18.71 9.64
CA GLN A 51 3.36 -19.94 10.33
C GLN A 51 2.43 -20.86 9.52
N THR A 52 1.79 -20.39 8.45
CA THR A 52 0.66 -21.12 7.84
C THR A 52 0.76 -21.31 6.32
N LEU A 53 1.59 -20.54 5.64
CA LEU A 53 1.72 -20.59 4.18
C LEU A 53 3.15 -20.98 3.82
N ALA A 54 3.29 -21.89 2.85
CA ALA A 54 4.57 -22.26 2.27
C ALA A 54 5.17 -21.04 1.55
N LEU A 55 5.74 -20.12 2.33
CA LEU A 55 6.40 -18.95 1.81
C LEU A 55 7.57 -19.42 0.94
N PRO A 56 7.81 -18.75 -0.21
CA PRO A 56 8.98 -19.01 -1.01
C PRO A 56 10.24 -18.86 -0.13
N THR A 57 11.04 -19.91 -0.04
CA THR A 57 12.32 -19.86 0.69
C THR A 57 13.21 -18.76 0.14
N VAL A 58 13.92 -18.08 1.03
CA VAL A 58 14.74 -16.92 0.72
C VAL A 58 16.22 -17.28 0.88
N ALA A 59 17.05 -16.80 -0.04
CA ALA A 59 18.50 -16.83 0.09
C ALA A 59 19.07 -15.41 -0.04
N ILE A 60 19.72 -14.94 1.03
CA ILE A 60 20.32 -13.61 1.10
C ILE A 60 21.85 -13.75 1.19
N VAL A 61 22.58 -13.01 0.37
CA VAL A 61 24.03 -12.86 0.51
C VAL A 61 24.38 -11.42 0.85
N LEU A 62 25.06 -11.22 1.97
CA LEU A 62 25.62 -9.94 2.37
C LEU A 62 27.05 -9.85 1.83
N VAL A 63 27.35 -8.82 1.04
CA VAL A 63 28.68 -8.56 0.49
C VAL A 63 29.20 -7.29 1.16
N ILE A 64 30.11 -7.44 2.11
CA ILE A 64 30.56 -6.37 3.00
C ILE A 64 32.00 -5.97 2.65
N ASP A 65 32.17 -4.73 2.25
CA ASP A 65 33.47 -4.10 2.11
C ASP A 65 34.14 -3.94 3.47
N THR A 66 35.42 -4.29 3.58
CA THR A 66 36.20 -4.16 4.82
C THR A 66 37.39 -3.22 4.69
N SER A 67 37.47 -2.49 3.58
CA SER A 67 38.57 -1.58 3.26
C SER A 67 38.76 -0.44 4.28
N GLY A 68 39.93 0.20 4.20
CA GLY A 68 40.41 1.21 5.15
C GLY A 68 39.57 2.49 5.22
N SER A 69 38.79 2.83 4.18
CA SER A 69 38.00 4.06 4.10
C SER A 69 36.81 4.13 5.08
N MET A 70 36.42 3.01 5.69
CA MET A 70 35.50 2.99 6.84
C MET A 70 36.12 3.51 8.16
N GLU A 71 37.40 3.88 8.18
CA GLU A 71 38.04 4.61 9.30
C GLU A 71 37.34 5.93 9.65
N ALA A 72 36.60 6.52 8.70
CA ALA A 72 35.86 7.76 8.92
C ALA A 72 34.76 7.66 10.01
N PHE A 73 34.42 6.45 10.48
CA PHE A 73 33.38 6.25 11.49
C PHE A 73 33.81 5.52 12.78
N GLY A 74 35.07 5.10 12.94
CA GLY A 74 35.56 4.54 14.21
C GLY A 74 36.64 3.45 14.13
N THR A 75 36.98 2.89 15.30
CA THR A 75 37.99 1.84 15.53
C THR A 75 37.63 0.49 14.88
N GLU A 76 38.58 -0.45 14.76
CA GLU A 76 38.32 -1.81 14.26
C GLU A 76 37.17 -2.54 14.98
N LEU A 77 36.98 -2.26 16.27
CA LEU A 77 35.90 -2.83 17.08
C LEU A 77 34.50 -2.45 16.57
N ALA A 78 34.34 -1.23 16.04
CA ALA A 78 33.07 -0.76 15.49
C ALA A 78 32.69 -1.48 14.18
N LYS A 79 33.67 -1.96 13.39
CA LYS A 79 33.45 -2.69 12.13
C LYS A 79 32.90 -4.09 12.41
N GLU A 80 33.47 -4.76 13.40
CA GLU A 80 33.03 -6.07 13.85
C GLU A 80 31.63 -6.00 14.48
N GLU A 81 31.38 -5.01 15.35
CA GLU A 81 30.07 -4.79 15.95
C GLU A 81 28.99 -4.49 14.90
N LEU A 82 29.31 -3.69 13.88
CA LEU A 82 28.39 -3.38 12.79
C LEU A 82 28.04 -4.62 11.96
N ALA A 83 29.03 -5.40 11.53
CA ALA A 83 28.79 -6.61 10.75
C ALA A 83 27.97 -7.64 11.55
N LYS A 84 28.23 -7.76 12.86
CA LYS A 84 27.43 -8.58 13.79
C LYS A 84 26.00 -8.07 13.89
N GLU A 85 25.81 -6.77 14.07
CA GLU A 85 24.48 -6.18 14.22
C GLU A 85 23.65 -6.32 12.93
N ILE A 86 24.26 -6.07 11.76
CA ILE A 86 23.63 -6.25 10.45
C ILE A 86 23.22 -7.71 10.26
N ALA A 87 24.15 -8.65 10.41
CA ALA A 87 23.87 -10.05 10.15
C ALA A 87 22.88 -10.62 11.16
N SER A 88 22.98 -10.25 12.46
CA SER A 88 21.96 -10.62 13.46
C SER A 88 20.59 -10.09 13.07
N SER A 89 20.51 -8.82 12.64
CA SER A 89 19.23 -8.21 12.25
C SER A 89 18.62 -8.87 11.02
N VAL A 90 19.45 -9.32 10.07
CA VAL A 90 18.97 -10.07 8.88
C VAL A 90 18.52 -11.48 9.28
N ILE A 91 19.27 -12.20 10.12
CA ILE A 91 18.90 -13.56 10.55
C ILE A 91 17.60 -13.56 11.34
N ASP A 92 17.36 -12.55 12.18
CA ASP A 92 16.14 -12.45 12.98
C ASP A 92 14.87 -12.25 12.10
N LEU A 93 15.04 -11.94 10.80
CA LEU A 93 13.96 -11.85 9.81
C LEU A 93 13.74 -13.12 9.00
N LEU A 94 14.75 -13.99 8.91
CA LEU A 94 14.75 -15.18 8.09
C LEU A 94 13.99 -16.32 8.78
N GLY A 95 13.26 -17.11 8.00
CA GLY A 95 12.65 -18.37 8.45
C GLY A 95 13.71 -19.46 8.64
N GLU A 96 13.39 -20.52 9.39
CA GLU A 96 14.36 -21.57 9.77
C GLU A 96 15.10 -22.22 8.59
N HIS A 97 14.43 -22.31 7.43
CA HIS A 97 14.94 -22.92 6.20
C HIS A 97 15.50 -21.91 5.18
N ASP A 98 15.47 -20.62 5.49
CA ASP A 98 16.07 -19.61 4.65
C ASP A 98 17.59 -19.64 4.77
N GLN A 99 18.29 -19.20 3.73
CA GLN A 99 19.74 -19.25 3.65
C GLN A 99 20.34 -17.85 3.78
N ILE A 100 21.40 -17.75 4.57
CA ILE A 100 22.23 -16.56 4.67
C ILE A 100 23.67 -16.90 4.31
N GLY A 101 24.29 -16.01 3.54
CA GLY A 101 25.72 -16.01 3.29
C GLY A 101 26.31 -14.64 3.58
N VAL A 102 27.52 -14.59 4.10
CA VAL A 102 28.24 -13.33 4.34
C VAL A 102 29.61 -13.43 3.70
N ILE A 103 29.85 -12.57 2.71
CA ILE A 103 31.13 -12.38 2.05
C ILE A 103 31.72 -11.07 2.55
N THR A 104 32.98 -11.09 2.93
CA THR A 104 33.74 -9.85 3.17
C THR A 104 34.87 -9.75 2.17
N PHE A 105 35.17 -8.54 1.72
CA PHE A 105 36.23 -8.34 0.73
C PHE A 105 37.11 -7.13 1.04
N ASP A 106 38.37 -7.25 0.61
CA ASP A 106 39.37 -6.19 0.53
C ASP A 106 40.08 -6.27 -0.85
N GLN A 107 41.31 -6.77 -0.93
CA GLN A 107 41.97 -7.20 -2.18
C GLN A 107 41.53 -8.61 -2.61
N GLU A 108 41.22 -9.46 -1.64
CA GLU A 108 40.65 -10.78 -1.88
C GLU A 108 39.29 -10.88 -1.17
N TYR A 109 38.44 -11.81 -1.61
CA TYR A 109 37.18 -12.06 -0.92
C TYR A 109 37.25 -13.35 -0.12
N ARG A 110 36.52 -13.37 1.01
CA ARG A 110 36.36 -14.56 1.85
C ARG A 110 34.91 -14.72 2.26
N TRP A 111 34.47 -15.97 2.34
CA TRP A 111 33.20 -16.31 2.98
C TRP A 111 33.41 -16.27 4.50
N LEU A 112 32.92 -15.20 5.13
CA LEU A 112 32.87 -15.10 6.58
C LEU A 112 31.85 -16.11 7.12
N VAL A 113 30.68 -16.15 6.49
CA VAL A 113 29.64 -17.13 6.73
C VAL A 113 29.37 -17.81 5.39
N PRO A 114 29.86 -19.04 5.18
CA PRO A 114 29.45 -19.84 4.05
C PRO A 114 27.92 -19.96 4.03
N PRO A 115 27.30 -20.24 2.88
CA PRO A 115 25.87 -20.48 2.79
C PRO A 115 25.34 -21.42 3.87
N THR A 116 24.58 -20.86 4.80
CA THR A 116 24.10 -21.56 6.01
C THR A 116 22.62 -21.29 6.19
N GLU A 117 21.87 -22.29 6.67
CA GLU A 117 20.45 -22.09 7.00
C GLU A 117 20.30 -21.26 8.28
N ALA A 118 19.26 -20.42 8.34
CA ALA A 118 19.05 -19.52 9.47
C ALA A 118 18.78 -20.27 10.80
N ARG A 119 18.32 -21.53 10.76
CA ARG A 119 18.24 -22.40 11.95
C ARG A 119 19.57 -22.60 12.67
N GLU A 120 20.69 -22.50 11.96
CA GLU A 120 22.05 -22.55 12.53
C GLU A 120 22.51 -21.16 13.01
N ARG A 121 21.59 -20.32 13.50
CA ARG A 121 21.84 -18.94 13.98
C ARG A 121 23.11 -18.79 14.80
N GLN A 122 23.31 -19.70 15.77
CA GLN A 122 24.46 -19.66 16.67
C GLN A 122 25.79 -19.79 15.91
N ARG A 123 25.85 -20.69 14.92
CA ARG A 123 27.03 -20.91 14.07
C ARG A 123 27.33 -19.69 13.21
N VAL A 124 26.29 -19.06 12.66
CA VAL A 124 26.43 -17.84 11.86
C VAL A 124 27.02 -16.71 12.71
N LEU A 125 26.50 -16.48 13.91
CA LEU A 125 26.99 -15.43 14.82
C LEU A 125 28.42 -15.66 15.29
N GLU A 126 28.80 -16.92 15.58
CA GLU A 126 30.18 -17.28 15.96
C GLU A 126 31.18 -17.06 14.83
N GLN A 127 30.77 -17.28 13.58
CA GLN A 127 31.61 -17.07 12.41
C GLN A 127 31.83 -15.58 12.13
N ILE A 128 30.81 -14.74 12.34
CA ILE A 128 30.91 -13.29 12.15
C ILE A 128 31.89 -12.66 13.16
N ALA A 129 32.00 -13.23 14.37
CA ALA A 129 32.94 -12.79 15.40
C ALA A 129 34.43 -13.00 15.06
N ARG A 130 34.75 -13.55 13.88
CA ARG A 130 36.13 -13.80 13.44
C ARG A 130 36.64 -12.78 12.42
N LEU A 131 35.90 -11.68 12.23
CA LEU A 131 36.22 -10.67 11.23
C LEU A 131 37.56 -9.97 11.55
N LYS A 132 38.45 -9.85 10.57
CA LYS A 132 39.68 -9.05 10.66
C LYS A 132 39.76 -8.06 9.50
N ALA A 133 40.03 -6.79 9.77
CA ALA A 133 40.16 -5.78 8.71
C ALA A 133 41.38 -6.05 7.81
N GLY A 134 41.28 -5.66 6.54
CA GLY A 134 42.37 -5.68 5.57
C GLY A 134 42.24 -4.50 4.60
N GLY A 135 43.24 -4.28 3.74
CA GLY A 135 43.37 -3.06 2.94
C GLY A 135 43.33 -3.31 1.43
N GLY A 136 42.42 -2.63 0.73
CA GLY A 136 42.18 -2.69 -0.73
C GLY A 136 40.69 -2.90 -1.04
N THR A 137 40.25 -2.71 -2.29
CA THR A 137 38.81 -2.81 -2.65
C THR A 137 38.54 -3.36 -4.07
N VAL A 138 38.40 -4.68 -4.20
CA VAL A 138 38.01 -5.34 -5.47
C VAL A 138 36.65 -6.03 -5.33
N MET A 139 35.58 -5.38 -5.79
CA MET A 139 34.19 -5.84 -5.61
C MET A 139 33.72 -6.87 -6.66
N THR A 140 34.43 -7.02 -7.78
CA THR A 140 34.01 -7.91 -8.88
C THR A 140 33.97 -9.40 -8.48
N PRO A 141 35.03 -9.99 -7.88
CA PRO A 141 35.04 -11.38 -7.43
C PRO A 141 33.94 -11.76 -6.41
N PRO A 142 33.69 -10.99 -5.33
CA PRO A 142 32.67 -11.37 -4.34
C PRO A 142 31.25 -11.37 -4.93
N LEU A 143 30.92 -10.44 -5.85
CA LEU A 143 29.63 -10.44 -6.54
C LEU A 143 29.41 -11.68 -7.40
N ARG A 144 30.46 -12.16 -8.09
CA ARG A 144 30.40 -13.39 -8.89
C ARG A 144 30.19 -14.61 -7.98
N ALA A 145 30.93 -14.70 -6.88
CA ALA A 145 30.80 -15.77 -5.91
C ALA A 145 29.41 -15.82 -5.27
N ALA A 146 28.85 -14.66 -4.89
CA ALA A 146 27.48 -14.55 -4.40
C ALA A 146 26.46 -15.06 -5.43
N GLY A 147 26.63 -14.64 -6.69
CA GLY A 147 25.78 -15.08 -7.80
C GLY A 147 25.83 -16.58 -8.08
N GLU A 148 27.01 -17.18 -8.04
CA GLU A 148 27.19 -18.62 -8.25
C GLU A 148 26.50 -19.45 -7.16
N PHE A 149 26.62 -19.03 -5.90
CA PHE A 149 25.90 -19.65 -4.81
C PHE A 149 24.38 -19.52 -5.00
N LEU A 150 23.89 -18.30 -5.22
CA LEU A 150 22.46 -18.05 -5.35
C LEU A 150 21.86 -18.78 -6.54
N ARG A 151 22.58 -18.94 -7.67
CA ARG A 151 22.13 -19.78 -8.79
C ARG A 151 21.89 -21.24 -8.39
N ARG A 152 22.73 -21.80 -7.51
CA ARG A 152 22.61 -23.19 -7.03
C ARG A 152 21.58 -23.36 -5.91
N SER A 153 21.23 -22.28 -5.20
CA SER A 153 20.20 -22.32 -4.16
C SER A 153 18.83 -22.66 -4.74
N SER A 154 18.08 -23.49 -4.01
CA SER A 154 16.68 -23.83 -4.29
C SER A 154 15.70 -22.73 -3.84
N ALA A 155 16.19 -21.67 -3.20
CA ALA A 155 15.39 -20.52 -2.78
C ALA A 155 14.65 -19.89 -3.97
N LYS A 156 13.39 -19.53 -3.74
CA LYS A 156 12.54 -18.86 -4.73
C LYS A 156 12.87 -17.36 -4.82
N ILE A 157 13.27 -16.77 -3.69
CA ILE A 157 13.71 -15.37 -3.61
C ILE A 157 15.23 -15.39 -3.38
N LYS A 158 15.96 -14.66 -4.21
CA LYS A 158 17.43 -14.61 -4.19
C LYS A 158 17.88 -13.16 -4.22
N HIS A 159 18.62 -12.76 -3.21
CA HIS A 159 18.98 -11.35 -3.03
C HIS A 159 20.42 -11.16 -2.56
N ILE A 160 21.07 -10.14 -3.10
CA ILE A 160 22.41 -9.71 -2.70
C ILE A 160 22.32 -8.29 -2.14
N ILE A 161 22.88 -8.07 -0.94
CA ILE A 161 23.01 -6.74 -0.35
C ILE A 161 24.50 -6.39 -0.27
N VAL A 162 24.91 -5.34 -0.96
CA VAL A 162 26.29 -4.86 -1.01
C VAL A 162 26.47 -3.68 -0.06
N LEU A 163 27.47 -3.73 0.80
CA LEU A 163 27.90 -2.64 1.68
C LEU A 163 29.26 -2.15 1.22
N SER A 164 29.38 -0.89 0.78
CA SER A 164 30.67 -0.32 0.36
C SER A 164 30.58 1.21 0.28
N ASP A 165 31.72 1.89 0.20
CA ASP A 165 31.79 3.29 -0.20
C ASP A 165 31.74 3.46 -1.73
N GLY A 166 31.77 2.38 -2.51
CA GLY A 166 31.72 2.42 -3.98
C GLY A 166 33.07 2.69 -4.64
N LEU A 167 34.15 2.86 -3.88
CA LEU A 167 35.50 3.06 -4.41
C LEU A 167 36.13 1.70 -4.72
N THR A 168 35.99 1.23 -5.95
CA THR A 168 36.51 -0.08 -6.37
C THR A 168 37.23 -0.02 -7.72
N ASP A 169 38.15 -0.97 -7.93
CA ASP A 169 38.85 -1.10 -9.19
C ASP A 169 37.89 -1.33 -10.38
N PRO A 170 38.19 -0.77 -11.57
CA PRO A 170 37.35 -0.93 -12.75
C PRO A 170 37.09 -2.40 -13.11
N GLY A 171 35.83 -2.74 -13.34
CA GLY A 171 35.41 -4.10 -13.69
C GLY A 171 34.08 -4.14 -14.45
N ASP A 172 33.71 -5.31 -14.96
CA ASP A 172 32.44 -5.53 -15.68
C ASP A 172 31.24 -5.69 -14.72
N PHE A 173 30.97 -4.64 -13.95
CA PHE A 173 29.83 -4.62 -13.02
C PHE A 173 28.48 -4.70 -13.73
N ARG A 174 28.38 -4.10 -14.94
CA ARG A 174 27.17 -4.11 -15.75
C ARG A 174 26.83 -5.51 -16.24
N GLY A 175 27.81 -6.23 -16.80
CA GLY A 175 27.62 -7.59 -17.27
C GLY A 175 27.25 -8.55 -16.14
N ILE A 176 27.89 -8.41 -14.98
CA ILE A 176 27.59 -9.21 -13.79
C ILE A 176 26.18 -8.92 -13.28
N ALA A 177 25.83 -7.65 -13.04
CA ALA A 177 24.52 -7.27 -12.51
C ALA A 177 23.39 -7.65 -13.49
N ALA A 178 23.57 -7.46 -14.79
CA ALA A 178 22.61 -7.88 -15.80
C ALA A 178 22.46 -9.41 -15.89
N ALA A 179 23.53 -10.18 -15.66
CA ALA A 179 23.44 -11.63 -15.57
C ALA A 179 22.65 -12.06 -14.32
N LEU A 180 22.91 -11.45 -13.17
CA LEU A 180 22.18 -11.71 -11.93
C LEU A 180 20.69 -11.40 -12.09
N ALA A 181 20.36 -10.23 -12.66
CA ALA A 181 18.96 -9.84 -12.91
C ALA A 181 18.24 -10.82 -13.85
N ARG A 182 18.90 -11.32 -14.90
CA ARG A 182 18.35 -12.36 -15.78
C ARG A 182 18.07 -13.66 -15.05
N ASP A 183 18.91 -14.02 -14.08
CA ASP A 183 18.73 -15.19 -13.22
C ASP A 183 17.72 -14.95 -12.07
N LYS A 184 17.02 -13.80 -12.08
CA LYS A 184 16.09 -13.35 -11.03
C LYS A 184 16.75 -13.21 -9.65
N ILE A 185 18.04 -12.85 -9.64
CA ILE A 185 18.79 -12.50 -8.43
C ILE A 185 18.89 -10.99 -8.37
N THR A 186 18.28 -10.38 -7.35
CA THR A 186 18.29 -8.92 -7.19
C THR A 186 19.51 -8.45 -6.42
N VAL A 187 20.02 -7.26 -6.74
CA VAL A 187 21.19 -6.66 -6.07
C VAL A 187 20.82 -5.28 -5.54
N SER A 188 20.89 -5.11 -4.23
CA SER A 188 20.75 -3.82 -3.56
C SER A 188 22.08 -3.39 -2.95
N THR A 189 22.27 -2.08 -2.82
CA THR A 189 23.53 -1.49 -2.39
C THR A 189 23.28 -0.53 -1.23
N VAL A 190 24.21 -0.47 -0.28
CA VAL A 190 24.21 0.48 0.81
C VAL A 190 25.55 1.21 0.77
N ALA A 191 25.50 2.47 0.37
CA ALA A 191 26.63 3.38 0.33
C ALA A 191 26.92 3.87 1.76
N ILE A 192 28.12 3.61 2.27
CA ILE A 192 28.61 4.11 3.56
C ILE A 192 29.67 5.16 3.32
N GLY A 193 29.54 6.31 4.00
CA GLY A 193 30.55 7.36 3.94
C GLY A 193 30.05 8.66 3.34
N ARG A 194 30.68 9.75 3.75
CA ARG A 194 30.40 11.08 3.18
C ARG A 194 30.98 11.19 1.77
N ASP A 195 32.08 10.49 1.52
CA ASP A 195 32.82 10.49 0.26
C ASP A 195 32.50 9.25 -0.60
N ALA A 196 31.38 8.56 -0.31
CA ALA A 196 30.98 7.38 -1.06
C ALA A 196 30.57 7.75 -2.50
N ASP A 197 30.92 6.91 -3.46
CA ASP A 197 30.42 6.98 -4.84
C ASP A 197 28.98 6.44 -4.91
N VAL A 198 28.05 7.28 -4.45
CA VAL A 198 26.61 7.00 -4.44
C VAL A 198 26.09 6.78 -5.86
N GLU A 199 26.68 7.42 -6.88
CA GLU A 199 26.23 7.30 -8.27
C GLU A 199 26.57 5.92 -8.84
N PHE A 200 27.78 5.42 -8.58
CA PHE A 200 28.18 4.06 -8.92
C PHE A 200 27.29 3.04 -8.20
N MET A 201 27.11 3.18 -6.88
CA MET A 201 26.26 2.27 -6.10
C MET A 201 24.82 2.25 -6.60
N ARG A 202 24.26 3.43 -6.95
CA ARG A 202 22.95 3.56 -7.59
C ARG A 202 22.86 2.83 -8.92
N THR A 203 23.91 2.97 -9.72
CA THR A 203 23.97 2.34 -11.05
C THR A 203 24.06 0.82 -10.94
N LEU A 204 24.84 0.31 -10.00
CA LEU A 204 24.98 -1.13 -9.72
C LEU A 204 23.65 -1.74 -9.27
N ALA A 205 22.96 -1.13 -8.30
CA ALA A 205 21.66 -1.60 -7.83
C ALA A 205 20.61 -1.60 -8.95
N ARG A 206 20.59 -0.52 -9.76
CA ARG A 206 19.68 -0.43 -10.91
C ARG A 206 19.90 -1.53 -11.93
N TRP A 207 21.15 -1.85 -12.27
CA TRP A 207 21.46 -2.96 -13.17
C TRP A 207 21.07 -4.32 -12.59
N GLY A 208 21.17 -4.48 -11.27
CA GLY A 208 20.77 -5.68 -10.55
C GLY A 208 19.29 -5.73 -10.17
N GLY A 209 18.47 -4.75 -10.55
CA GLY A 209 17.05 -4.70 -10.23
C GLY A 209 16.73 -4.52 -8.74
N GLY A 210 17.65 -3.96 -7.95
CA GLY A 210 17.46 -3.62 -6.54
C GLY A 210 17.50 -2.11 -6.27
N ARG A 211 17.82 -1.74 -5.03
CA ARG A 211 17.74 -0.35 -4.52
C ARG A 211 19.06 0.11 -3.91
N THR A 212 19.21 1.43 -3.77
CA THR A 212 20.41 2.02 -3.17
C THR A 212 20.06 2.84 -1.95
N TYR A 213 20.73 2.55 -0.85
CA TYR A 213 20.59 3.28 0.40
C TYR A 213 21.86 4.05 0.70
N VAL A 214 21.72 5.21 1.33
CA VAL A 214 22.86 6.02 1.78
C VAL A 214 22.83 6.09 3.30
N ALA A 215 23.80 5.45 3.93
CA ALA A 215 23.95 5.48 5.38
C ALA A 215 24.89 6.63 5.77
N LYS A 216 24.33 7.63 6.44
CA LYS A 216 25.10 8.77 6.98
C LYS A 216 25.72 8.46 8.35
N ASP A 217 25.24 7.41 9.01
CA ASP A 217 25.62 6.99 10.35
C ASP A 217 25.64 5.45 10.44
N LEU A 218 26.55 4.89 11.23
CA LEU A 218 26.67 3.44 11.41
C LEU A 218 25.41 2.80 12.04
N TYR A 219 24.65 3.56 12.83
CA TYR A 219 23.44 3.08 13.54
C TYR A 219 22.18 2.99 12.65
N SER A 220 22.22 3.54 11.43
CA SER A 220 21.14 3.39 10.45
C SER A 220 21.33 2.19 9.52
N VAL A 221 22.56 1.68 9.39
CA VAL A 221 22.88 0.54 8.51
C VAL A 221 22.08 -0.73 8.88
N PRO A 222 22.02 -1.19 10.14
CA PRO A 222 21.23 -2.38 10.48
C PRO A 222 19.73 -2.22 10.14
N LYS A 223 19.18 -1.02 10.31
CA LYS A 223 17.78 -0.71 9.97
C LYS A 223 17.54 -0.75 8.47
N ILE A 224 18.49 -0.22 7.69
CA ILE A 224 18.46 -0.26 6.22
C ILE A 224 18.53 -1.69 5.72
N PHE A 225 19.42 -2.51 6.26
CA PHE A 225 19.55 -3.93 5.90
C PHE A 225 18.32 -4.73 6.29
N THR A 226 17.76 -4.48 7.47
CA THR A 226 16.49 -5.08 7.92
C THR A 226 15.37 -4.68 6.97
N ALA A 227 15.27 -3.41 6.57
CA ALA A 227 14.27 -2.95 5.63
C ALA A 227 14.43 -3.62 4.26
N GLU A 228 15.64 -3.77 3.74
CA GLU A 228 15.88 -4.39 2.44
C GLU A 228 15.68 -5.90 2.48
N ALA A 229 16.14 -6.60 3.52
CA ALA A 229 15.88 -8.02 3.72
C ALA A 229 14.38 -8.29 3.84
N VAL A 230 13.65 -7.50 4.64
CA VAL A 230 12.18 -7.54 4.69
C VAL A 230 11.59 -7.33 3.30
N MET A 231 12.03 -6.31 2.55
CA MET A 231 11.51 -6.02 1.21
C MET A 231 11.79 -7.13 0.19
N ALA A 232 12.95 -7.78 0.26
CA ALA A 232 13.26 -8.94 -0.56
C ALA A 232 12.34 -10.12 -0.21
N ILE A 233 12.04 -10.33 1.07
CA ILE A 233 11.12 -11.37 1.57
C ILE A 233 9.64 -11.04 1.22
N ARG A 234 9.29 -9.76 0.99
CA ARG A 234 7.92 -9.25 0.75
C ARG A 234 7.27 -9.67 -0.58
N SER A 235 7.15 -10.96 -0.83
CA SER A 235 6.13 -11.52 -1.75
C SER A 235 4.73 -11.61 -1.10
N PHE A 236 4.38 -10.68 -0.20
CA PHE A 236 3.03 -10.62 0.40
C PHE A 236 1.98 -10.04 -0.56
N ILE A 237 2.37 -9.48 -1.70
CA ILE A 237 1.41 -9.13 -2.74
C ILE A 237 1.46 -10.23 -3.79
N VAL A 238 0.32 -10.86 -4.00
CA VAL A 238 0.10 -11.79 -5.09
C VAL A 238 -0.51 -10.97 -6.22
N GLU A 239 0.14 -10.87 -7.37
CA GLU A 239 -0.39 -10.16 -8.55
C GLU A 239 -0.47 -11.11 -9.75
N GLU A 240 -1.26 -12.17 -9.60
CA GLU A 240 -1.59 -13.11 -10.67
C GLU A 240 -3.11 -13.33 -10.74
N PRO A 241 -3.66 -13.65 -11.92
CA PRO A 241 -5.06 -14.03 -12.06
C PRO A 241 -5.40 -15.19 -11.12
N SER A 242 -6.16 -14.88 -10.08
CA SER A 242 -6.42 -15.75 -8.94
C SER A 242 -7.90 -16.11 -8.92
N PRO A 243 -8.29 -17.32 -9.39
CA PRO A 243 -9.64 -17.81 -9.19
C PRO A 243 -9.94 -17.92 -7.69
N LEU A 244 -11.15 -17.55 -7.31
CA LEU A 244 -11.59 -17.60 -5.92
C LEU A 244 -12.38 -18.88 -5.67
N ALA A 245 -12.05 -19.57 -4.58
CA ALA A 245 -12.79 -20.71 -4.11
C ALA A 245 -13.66 -20.32 -2.90
N ARG A 246 -14.86 -20.88 -2.81
CA ARG A 246 -15.70 -20.73 -1.62
C ARG A 246 -15.26 -21.77 -0.59
N SER A 247 -14.79 -21.30 0.57
CA SER A 247 -14.30 -22.17 1.64
C SER A 247 -15.36 -22.46 2.72
N GLY A 248 -16.49 -21.75 2.71
CA GLY A 248 -17.59 -21.94 3.66
C GLY A 248 -18.84 -21.13 3.31
N ALA A 249 -19.93 -21.36 4.04
CA ALA A 249 -21.20 -20.61 3.93
C ALA A 249 -21.15 -19.29 4.73
N GLY A 250 -20.06 -18.52 4.56
CA GLY A 250 -19.85 -17.29 5.28
C GLY A 250 -21.06 -16.34 5.15
N PRO A 251 -21.49 -15.68 6.23
CA PRO A 251 -22.74 -14.92 6.27
C PRO A 251 -22.79 -13.75 5.27
N THR A 252 -21.61 -13.28 4.85
CA THR A 252 -21.42 -12.21 3.87
C THR A 252 -21.66 -12.65 2.42
N LEU A 253 -21.71 -13.95 2.12
CA LEU A 253 -21.91 -14.51 0.78
C LEU A 253 -23.23 -15.26 0.59
N LEU A 254 -24.10 -15.27 1.61
CA LEU A 254 -25.39 -15.95 1.53
C LEU A 254 -26.23 -15.40 0.37
N GLY A 255 -26.64 -16.29 -0.54
CA GLY A 255 -27.47 -15.96 -1.70
C GLY A 255 -26.74 -15.26 -2.85
N LEU A 256 -25.41 -15.15 -2.81
CA LEU A 256 -24.60 -14.55 -3.87
C LEU A 256 -23.94 -15.59 -4.79
N THR A 257 -23.77 -15.24 -6.06
CA THR A 257 -22.95 -16.03 -6.98
C THR A 257 -21.46 -15.94 -6.63
N LEU A 258 -20.65 -16.87 -7.14
CA LEU A 258 -19.20 -16.80 -6.95
C LEU A 258 -18.65 -15.56 -7.71
N PRO A 259 -17.83 -14.71 -7.06
CA PRO A 259 -17.25 -13.55 -7.72
C PRO A 259 -16.27 -13.97 -8.83
N PRO A 260 -16.07 -13.12 -9.86
CA PRO A 260 -15.03 -13.32 -10.85
C PRO A 260 -13.62 -13.37 -10.22
N PRO A 261 -12.63 -13.97 -10.92
CA PRO A 261 -11.24 -13.99 -10.48
C PRO A 261 -10.71 -12.59 -10.20
N ILE A 262 -9.87 -12.47 -9.17
CA ILE A 262 -9.14 -11.24 -8.86
C ILE A 262 -7.76 -11.28 -9.51
N ARG A 263 -7.15 -10.12 -9.71
CA ARG A 263 -5.81 -9.97 -10.29
C ARG A 263 -4.71 -9.81 -9.25
N GLY A 264 -5.09 -9.74 -7.97
CA GLY A 264 -4.16 -9.76 -6.88
C GLY A 264 -4.80 -9.60 -5.51
N TYR A 265 -4.02 -9.80 -4.46
CA TYR A 265 -4.44 -9.64 -3.07
C TYR A 265 -3.21 -9.56 -2.16
N VAL A 266 -3.41 -9.09 -0.93
CA VAL A 266 -2.39 -9.16 0.12
C VAL A 266 -2.48 -10.50 0.83
N ALA A 267 -1.41 -11.29 0.78
CA ALA A 267 -1.27 -12.54 1.50
C ALA A 267 -1.39 -12.29 3.01
N ALA A 268 -2.22 -13.12 3.64
CA ALA A 268 -2.50 -13.14 5.06
C ALA A 268 -2.81 -14.58 5.47
N ALA A 269 -2.82 -14.89 6.76
CA ALA A 269 -3.29 -16.18 7.26
C ALA A 269 -4.57 -15.99 8.10
N PRO A 270 -5.51 -16.95 8.09
CA PRO A 270 -6.70 -16.84 8.93
C PRO A 270 -6.32 -17.08 10.40
N LYS A 271 -6.97 -16.34 11.31
CA LYS A 271 -6.89 -16.66 12.75
C LYS A 271 -7.72 -17.90 13.07
N PRO A 272 -7.45 -18.64 14.17
CA PRO A 272 -8.09 -19.92 14.47
C PRO A 272 -9.62 -19.94 14.49
N PHE A 273 -10.27 -18.81 14.79
CA PHE A 273 -11.74 -18.69 14.86
C PHE A 273 -12.32 -17.80 13.76
N ALA A 274 -11.55 -17.56 12.70
CA ALA A 274 -12.02 -16.78 11.58
C ALA A 274 -12.84 -17.63 10.61
N ASP A 275 -14.02 -17.13 10.26
CA ASP A 275 -14.83 -17.68 9.18
C ASP A 275 -14.28 -17.19 7.84
N VAL A 276 -13.60 -18.06 7.11
CA VAL A 276 -13.07 -17.76 5.77
C VAL A 276 -14.11 -18.11 4.71
N ALA A 277 -14.62 -17.10 4.03
CA ALA A 277 -15.67 -17.24 3.03
C ALA A 277 -15.11 -17.41 1.61
N LEU A 278 -14.02 -16.70 1.27
CA LEU A 278 -13.31 -16.83 -0.01
C LEU A 278 -11.83 -17.07 0.24
N THR A 279 -11.27 -18.00 -0.54
CA THR A 279 -9.83 -18.27 -0.58
C THR A 279 -9.28 -18.08 -1.99
N GLY A 280 -8.02 -17.67 -2.06
CA GLY A 280 -7.23 -17.70 -3.29
C GLY A 280 -6.67 -19.10 -3.59
N PRO A 281 -5.94 -19.26 -4.72
CA PRO A 281 -5.44 -20.55 -5.19
C PRO A 281 -4.50 -21.26 -4.19
N ARG A 282 -3.81 -20.49 -3.34
CA ARG A 282 -2.86 -21.01 -2.36
C ARG A 282 -3.49 -21.24 -0.97
N GLY A 283 -4.82 -21.13 -0.86
CA GLY A 283 -5.54 -21.20 0.42
C GLY A 283 -5.52 -19.89 1.22
N ASP A 284 -4.89 -18.84 0.71
CA ASP A 284 -4.88 -17.51 1.30
C ASP A 284 -6.32 -16.97 1.48
N PRO A 285 -6.72 -16.42 2.64
CA PRO A 285 -8.03 -15.84 2.85
C PRO A 285 -8.16 -14.53 2.05
N VAL A 286 -9.13 -14.50 1.14
CA VAL A 286 -9.50 -13.30 0.36
C VAL A 286 -10.63 -12.55 1.06
N LEU A 287 -11.55 -13.29 1.68
CA LEU A 287 -12.64 -12.75 2.49
C LEU A 287 -12.73 -13.57 3.77
N ALA A 288 -12.53 -12.92 4.91
CA ALA A 288 -12.67 -13.53 6.21
C ALA A 288 -13.50 -12.63 7.13
N SER A 289 -14.21 -13.25 8.06
CA SER A 289 -15.06 -12.57 9.02
C SER A 289 -14.94 -13.24 10.39
N TRP A 290 -15.04 -12.48 11.47
CA TRP A 290 -15.07 -13.06 12.81
C TRP A 290 -15.70 -12.11 13.83
N ARG A 291 -15.95 -12.64 15.04
CA ARG A 291 -16.34 -11.85 16.20
C ARG A 291 -15.10 -11.50 17.01
N TYR A 292 -14.95 -10.23 17.37
CA TYR A 292 -13.83 -9.74 18.18
C TYR A 292 -14.39 -8.92 19.35
N GLY A 293 -14.23 -9.44 20.57
CA GLY A 293 -14.93 -8.93 21.75
C GLY A 293 -16.44 -8.96 21.56
N LEU A 294 -17.09 -7.80 21.74
CA LEU A 294 -18.53 -7.61 21.56
C LEU A 294 -18.91 -7.31 20.10
N GLY A 295 -17.97 -6.89 19.26
CA GLY A 295 -18.20 -6.45 17.88
C GLY A 295 -17.89 -7.52 16.83
N ARG A 296 -18.02 -7.12 15.56
CA ARG A 296 -17.81 -7.98 14.38
C ARG A 296 -16.86 -7.30 13.41
N SER A 297 -15.98 -8.11 12.80
CA SER A 297 -14.94 -7.62 11.91
C SER A 297 -14.83 -8.45 10.64
N VAL A 298 -14.71 -7.79 9.49
CA VAL A 298 -14.56 -8.37 8.16
C VAL A 298 -13.26 -7.85 7.52
N ALA A 299 -12.48 -8.77 6.97
CA ALA A 299 -11.30 -8.48 6.17
C ALA A 299 -11.52 -8.92 4.72
N VAL A 300 -11.36 -7.99 3.79
CA VAL A 300 -11.17 -8.26 2.36
C VAL A 300 -9.72 -7.97 2.04
N THR A 301 -8.93 -8.97 1.64
CA THR A 301 -7.48 -8.79 1.42
C THR A 301 -7.13 -8.30 0.01
N SER A 302 -8.15 -8.19 -0.85
CA SER A 302 -8.09 -7.49 -2.14
C SER A 302 -8.60 -6.06 -2.05
N ASP A 303 -8.40 -5.26 -3.10
CA ASP A 303 -8.80 -3.87 -3.21
C ASP A 303 -10.33 -3.65 -3.43
N ASP A 304 -10.74 -2.40 -3.62
CA ASP A 304 -12.13 -1.94 -3.63
C ASP A 304 -12.78 -1.86 -5.03
N GLY A 305 -12.13 -2.35 -6.09
CA GLY A 305 -12.72 -2.46 -7.43
C GLY A 305 -11.88 -1.87 -8.55
N LEU A 306 -10.76 -1.20 -8.26
CA LEU A 306 -10.04 -0.40 -9.27
C LEU A 306 -8.90 -1.14 -9.97
N ARG A 307 -8.18 -2.03 -9.27
CA ARG A 307 -6.96 -2.68 -9.79
C ARG A 307 -7.07 -4.20 -9.73
N TRP A 308 -7.16 -4.76 -8.54
CA TRP A 308 -7.15 -6.21 -8.34
C TRP A 308 -8.53 -6.83 -8.52
N THR A 309 -9.58 -6.19 -8.02
CA THR A 309 -10.98 -6.59 -8.19
C THR A 309 -11.67 -5.88 -9.35
N ALA A 310 -10.92 -5.29 -10.28
CA ALA A 310 -11.47 -4.70 -11.51
C ALA A 310 -12.47 -5.62 -12.25
N PRO A 311 -12.28 -6.96 -12.32
CA PRO A 311 -13.28 -7.87 -12.90
C PRO A 311 -14.64 -7.88 -12.19
N TRP A 312 -14.70 -7.50 -10.91
CA TRP A 312 -15.95 -7.44 -10.13
C TRP A 312 -16.90 -6.33 -10.61
N ALA A 313 -16.43 -5.37 -11.42
CA ALA A 313 -17.31 -4.42 -12.09
C ALA A 313 -18.37 -5.11 -12.98
N SER A 314 -18.06 -6.32 -13.48
CA SER A 314 -19.00 -7.15 -14.27
C SER A 314 -19.89 -8.06 -13.41
N TRP A 315 -19.64 -8.12 -12.10
CA TRP A 315 -20.35 -9.02 -11.19
C TRP A 315 -21.66 -8.39 -10.71
N SER A 316 -22.80 -8.98 -11.08
CA SER A 316 -24.14 -8.46 -10.75
C SER A 316 -24.39 -8.30 -9.25
N ASP A 317 -23.69 -9.06 -8.42
CA ASP A 317 -23.90 -9.10 -6.97
C ASP A 317 -22.95 -8.20 -6.18
N VAL A 318 -22.04 -7.47 -6.84
CA VAL A 318 -21.01 -6.67 -6.15
C VAL A 318 -21.59 -5.66 -5.15
N GLY A 319 -22.71 -5.01 -5.48
CA GLY A 319 -23.40 -4.09 -4.57
C GLY A 319 -24.04 -4.80 -3.38
N ARG A 320 -24.64 -5.97 -3.59
CA ARG A 320 -25.21 -6.81 -2.52
C ARG A 320 -24.12 -7.36 -1.61
N PHE A 321 -22.99 -7.77 -2.19
CA PHE A 321 -21.80 -8.22 -1.48
C PHE A 321 -21.31 -7.17 -0.47
N TRP A 322 -21.02 -5.94 -0.90
CA TRP A 322 -20.55 -4.90 0.01
C TRP A 322 -21.60 -4.53 1.05
N SER A 323 -22.87 -4.48 0.66
CA SER A 323 -23.98 -4.21 1.59
C SER A 323 -24.09 -5.30 2.66
N GLN A 324 -23.92 -6.58 2.30
CA GLN A 324 -23.95 -7.71 3.24
C GLN A 324 -22.72 -7.73 4.15
N ALA A 325 -21.53 -7.42 3.62
CA ALA A 325 -20.32 -7.31 4.42
C ALA A 325 -20.47 -6.25 5.51
N VAL A 326 -20.93 -5.05 5.16
CA VAL A 326 -21.19 -3.97 6.13
C VAL A 326 -22.31 -4.35 7.08
N ARG A 327 -23.47 -4.80 6.56
CA ARG A 327 -24.63 -5.14 7.39
C ARG A 327 -24.33 -6.23 8.40
N TRP A 328 -23.52 -7.23 8.04
CA TRP A 328 -23.13 -8.29 8.96
C TRP A 328 -22.29 -7.77 10.13
N THR A 329 -21.46 -6.74 9.91
CA THR A 329 -20.68 -6.12 10.98
C THR A 329 -21.49 -5.24 11.92
N LEU A 330 -22.68 -4.80 11.51
CA LEU A 330 -23.58 -4.08 12.39
C LEU A 330 -24.06 -5.03 13.49
N SER A 331 -24.11 -4.52 14.71
CA SER A 331 -24.58 -5.29 15.86
C SER A 331 -26.04 -5.73 15.64
N ASP A 332 -26.35 -6.99 15.95
CA ASP A 332 -27.68 -7.61 15.71
C ASP A 332 -28.79 -7.09 16.65
N ASP A 333 -28.51 -6.06 17.46
CA ASP A 333 -29.47 -5.59 18.44
C ASP A 333 -30.37 -4.49 17.90
N ALA A 334 -31.55 -4.90 17.44
CA ALA A 334 -32.75 -4.12 17.69
C ALA A 334 -33.95 -5.02 18.05
N PRO A 335 -34.22 -5.23 19.36
CA PRO A 335 -35.52 -4.89 19.88
C PRO A 335 -35.82 -3.44 19.48
N GLY A 336 -36.51 -3.26 18.35
CA GLY A 336 -37.35 -2.11 17.98
C GLY A 336 -36.79 -0.68 17.94
N LEU A 337 -35.69 -0.38 18.62
CA LEU A 337 -35.21 0.96 18.95
C LEU A 337 -33.90 1.24 18.20
N HIS A 338 -33.90 2.27 17.36
CA HIS A 338 -32.75 2.73 16.59
C HIS A 338 -32.46 4.19 16.93
N LEU A 339 -31.32 4.45 17.58
CA LEU A 339 -30.88 5.80 17.91
C LEU A 339 -29.87 6.30 16.87
N ALA A 340 -30.12 7.48 16.31
CA ALA A 340 -29.21 8.19 15.43
C ALA A 340 -28.95 9.59 15.97
N THR A 341 -27.76 10.11 15.70
CA THR A 341 -27.38 11.48 16.04
C THR A 341 -26.93 12.21 14.78
N GLY A 342 -27.29 13.48 14.68
CA GLY A 342 -26.83 14.39 13.64
C GLY A 342 -26.28 15.66 14.25
N LEU A 343 -25.34 16.31 13.57
CA LEU A 343 -24.84 17.64 13.94
C LEU A 343 -25.36 18.65 12.92
N ASP A 344 -25.79 19.82 13.39
CA ASP A 344 -26.14 20.93 12.50
C ASP A 344 -24.88 21.52 11.85
N ARG A 345 -25.08 22.29 10.76
CA ARG A 345 -24.00 22.84 9.92
C ARG A 345 -22.95 23.68 10.68
N GLY A 346 -23.28 24.16 11.88
CA GLY A 346 -22.38 24.88 12.78
C GLY A 346 -21.55 24.00 13.72
N GLY A 347 -21.86 22.71 13.85
CA GLY A 347 -21.11 21.74 14.64
C GLY A 347 -21.31 21.79 16.16
N THR A 348 -21.99 22.82 16.70
CA THR A 348 -22.17 23.03 18.16
C THR A 348 -23.52 22.59 18.71
N GLU A 349 -24.52 22.47 17.83
CA GLU A 349 -25.85 21.94 18.14
C GLU A 349 -26.06 20.65 17.35
N GLY A 350 -26.50 19.61 18.04
CA GLY A 350 -26.82 18.32 17.47
C GLY A 350 -28.30 17.97 17.67
N ARG A 351 -28.74 16.94 16.98
CA ARG A 351 -30.06 16.35 17.15
C ARG A 351 -29.91 14.86 17.41
N ALA A 352 -30.52 14.39 18.49
CA ALA A 352 -30.71 12.97 18.72
C ALA A 352 -32.09 12.57 18.20
N VAL A 353 -32.15 11.52 17.38
CA VAL A 353 -33.39 10.97 16.80
C VAL A 353 -33.47 9.49 17.14
N LEU A 354 -34.46 9.11 17.94
CA LEU A 354 -34.78 7.72 18.23
C LEU A 354 -35.97 7.28 17.39
N HIS A 355 -35.77 6.26 16.56
CA HIS A 355 -36.84 5.54 15.86
C HIS A 355 -37.22 4.29 16.66
N ALA A 356 -38.47 4.21 17.07
CA ALA A 356 -39.03 3.10 17.84
C ALA A 356 -40.10 2.35 17.02
N ARG A 357 -39.91 1.04 16.87
CA ARG A 357 -40.81 0.11 16.18
C ARG A 357 -41.09 -1.10 17.08
N ARG A 358 -42.30 -1.62 17.01
CA ARG A 358 -42.69 -2.88 17.66
C ARG A 358 -42.16 -4.07 16.84
N ILE A 359 -42.23 -5.27 17.42
CA ILE A 359 -41.84 -6.54 16.77
C ILE A 359 -42.60 -6.78 15.45
N ASP A 360 -43.83 -6.29 15.33
CA ASP A 360 -44.66 -6.34 14.12
C ASP A 360 -44.31 -5.27 13.06
N GLY A 361 -43.31 -4.42 13.34
CA GLY A 361 -42.86 -3.34 12.46
C GLY A 361 -43.67 -2.04 12.56
N ALA A 362 -44.76 -2.01 13.33
CA ALA A 362 -45.55 -0.80 13.56
C ALA A 362 -44.77 0.22 14.40
N PRO A 363 -45.02 1.54 14.21
CA PRO A 363 -44.42 2.56 15.06
C PRO A 363 -44.78 2.33 16.54
N TRP A 364 -43.80 2.47 17.43
CA TRP A 364 -44.00 2.33 18.86
C TRP A 364 -44.17 3.72 19.49
N ASP A 365 -45.44 4.12 19.66
CA ASP A 365 -45.82 5.42 20.20
C ASP A 365 -46.00 5.41 21.73
N GLY A 366 -45.97 6.61 22.34
CA GLY A 366 -46.23 6.81 23.77
C GLY A 366 -45.12 6.38 24.74
N LEU A 367 -43.89 6.14 24.28
CA LEU A 367 -42.74 5.86 25.12
C LEU A 367 -42.26 7.11 25.90
N ASP A 368 -41.94 6.95 27.18
CA ASP A 368 -41.13 7.90 27.95
C ASP A 368 -39.66 7.67 27.62
N VAL A 369 -39.09 8.55 26.79
CA VAL A 369 -37.72 8.42 26.30
C VAL A 369 -36.84 9.48 26.95
N ARG A 370 -35.90 9.02 27.79
CA ARG A 370 -34.90 9.87 28.44
C ARG A 370 -33.53 9.57 27.88
N GLY A 371 -32.85 10.60 27.42
CA GLY A 371 -31.47 10.55 26.97
C GLY A 371 -30.50 11.08 28.04
N GLU A 372 -29.30 10.53 28.05
CA GLU A 372 -28.15 11.10 28.75
C GLU A 372 -27.05 11.35 27.73
N VAL A 373 -26.58 12.59 27.66
CA VAL A 373 -25.48 13.02 26.80
C VAL A 373 -24.23 13.12 27.68
N THR A 374 -23.26 12.25 27.44
CA THR A 374 -21.96 12.30 28.10
C THR A 374 -20.99 13.09 27.22
N ALA A 375 -20.44 14.16 27.75
CA ALA A 375 -19.44 15.01 27.11
C ALA A 375 -18.03 14.40 27.21
N PRO A 376 -17.05 14.90 26.43
CA PRO A 376 -15.68 14.37 26.40
C PRO A 376 -14.94 14.43 27.75
N ASP A 377 -15.35 15.35 28.64
CA ASP A 377 -14.84 15.50 30.00
C ASP A 377 -15.50 14.54 31.01
N GLY A 378 -16.44 13.71 30.55
CA GLY A 378 -17.21 12.78 31.36
C GLY A 378 -18.45 13.38 32.02
N THR A 379 -18.75 14.67 31.79
CA THR A 379 -19.97 15.28 32.35
C THR A 379 -21.22 14.78 31.61
N GLY A 380 -22.22 14.31 32.38
CA GLY A 380 -23.50 13.83 31.86
C GLY A 380 -24.58 14.92 31.93
N THR A 381 -25.29 15.15 30.82
CA THR A 381 -26.46 16.03 30.75
C THR A 381 -27.68 15.24 30.33
N THR A 382 -28.75 15.27 31.12
CA THR A 382 -30.00 14.58 30.78
C THR A 382 -30.83 15.40 29.78
N ILE A 383 -31.35 14.73 28.76
CA ILE A 383 -32.25 15.28 27.73
C ILE A 383 -33.54 14.46 27.68
N ALA A 384 -34.68 15.09 27.42
CA ALA A 384 -35.94 14.39 27.15
C ALA A 384 -36.17 14.36 25.64
N LEU A 385 -36.41 13.17 25.07
CA LEU A 385 -36.72 13.04 23.64
C LEU A 385 -38.24 13.08 23.47
N GLU A 386 -38.73 14.12 22.78
CA GLU A 386 -40.15 14.32 22.54
C GLU A 386 -40.60 13.64 21.25
N GLN A 387 -41.81 13.09 21.25
CA GLN A 387 -42.36 12.42 20.08
C GLN A 387 -42.76 13.44 19.01
N THR A 388 -42.08 13.43 17.86
CA THR A 388 -42.35 14.37 16.75
C THR A 388 -43.20 13.77 15.62
N SER A 389 -43.20 12.45 15.48
CA SER A 389 -44.06 11.70 14.55
C SER A 389 -44.21 10.25 15.03
N PRO A 390 -45.10 9.43 14.42
CA PRO A 390 -45.30 8.05 14.85
C PRO A 390 -43.98 7.25 14.88
N GLY A 391 -43.64 6.71 16.05
CA GLY A 391 -42.42 5.95 16.31
C GLY A 391 -41.13 6.77 16.21
N ARG A 392 -41.18 8.10 16.32
CA ARG A 392 -40.02 8.97 16.18
C ARG A 392 -39.95 10.00 17.29
N TYR A 393 -38.85 9.98 18.03
CA TYR A 393 -38.57 10.85 19.16
C TYR A 393 -37.33 11.68 18.90
N GLU A 394 -37.36 12.98 19.17
CA GLU A 394 -36.25 13.90 18.93
C GLU A 394 -35.91 14.75 20.14
N ALA A 395 -34.63 15.07 20.30
CA ALA A 395 -34.15 16.07 21.23
C ALA A 395 -32.99 16.86 20.61
N ALA A 396 -32.87 18.13 21.01
CA ALA A 396 -31.67 18.92 20.76
C ALA A 396 -30.56 18.48 21.73
N VAL A 397 -29.33 18.40 21.22
CA VAL A 397 -28.12 18.02 21.95
C VAL A 397 -27.17 19.21 21.90
N SER A 398 -26.80 19.75 23.05
CA SER A 398 -25.77 20.81 23.12
C SER A 398 -24.39 20.17 23.19
N ALA A 399 -23.52 20.49 22.23
CA ALA A 399 -22.16 19.97 22.16
C ALA A 399 -21.16 21.12 21.91
N PRO A 400 -20.90 21.97 22.94
CA PRO A 400 -20.15 23.20 22.77
C PRO A 400 -18.64 23.00 22.59
N HIS A 401 -18.10 21.84 22.96
CA HIS A 401 -16.67 21.55 22.91
C HIS A 401 -16.37 20.50 21.84
N ALA A 402 -15.17 20.57 21.25
CA ALA A 402 -14.70 19.53 20.35
C ALA A 402 -14.38 18.25 21.14
N GLY A 403 -14.77 17.10 20.59
CA GLY A 403 -14.49 15.80 21.20
C GLY A 403 -15.56 14.75 20.90
N VAL A 404 -15.42 13.60 21.56
CA VAL A 404 -16.35 12.47 21.44
C VAL A 404 -17.46 12.62 22.47
N TYR A 405 -18.69 12.61 22.00
CA TYR A 405 -19.90 12.60 22.83
C TYR A 405 -20.61 11.25 22.68
N THR A 406 -21.24 10.78 23.75
CA THR A 406 -22.12 9.61 23.70
C THR A 406 -23.52 9.99 24.14
N VAL A 407 -24.53 9.57 23.39
CA VAL A 407 -25.94 9.72 23.75
C VAL A 407 -26.50 8.35 24.10
N THR A 408 -26.95 8.18 25.33
CA THR A 408 -27.64 6.98 25.80
C THR A 408 -29.12 7.29 25.98
N ALA A 409 -29.99 6.77 25.12
CA ALA A 409 -31.44 6.89 25.22
C ALA A 409 -32.05 5.63 25.85
N ALA A 410 -32.75 5.79 26.97
CA ALA A 410 -33.55 4.76 27.61
C ALA A 410 -35.04 5.03 27.35
N ALA A 411 -35.73 4.05 26.76
CA ALA A 411 -37.16 4.12 26.49
C ALA A 411 -37.93 3.28 27.52
N ARG A 412 -39.03 3.83 28.04
CA ARG A 412 -39.94 3.14 28.98
C ARG A 412 -41.37 3.20 28.49
N ASN A 413 -42.12 2.11 28.71
CA ASN A 413 -43.55 2.03 28.43
C ASN A 413 -44.29 1.79 29.75
N GLY A 414 -45.00 2.79 30.27
CA GLY A 414 -45.79 2.64 31.50
C GLY A 414 -45.00 2.20 32.75
N GLY A 415 -43.68 2.45 32.79
CA GLY A 415 -42.78 2.05 33.88
C GLY A 415 -41.89 0.84 33.57
N GLU A 416 -42.23 0.03 32.57
CA GLU A 416 -41.39 -1.08 32.10
C GLU A 416 -40.33 -0.59 31.10
N SER A 417 -39.11 -1.14 31.20
CA SER A 417 -38.01 -0.79 30.30
C SER A 417 -38.25 -1.39 28.91
N ALA A 418 -38.49 -0.54 27.91
CA ALA A 418 -38.61 -0.95 26.51
C ALA A 418 -37.23 -1.19 25.87
N GLY A 419 -36.17 -0.60 26.42
CA GLY A 419 -34.79 -0.82 26.03
C GLY A 419 -33.92 0.43 26.17
N THR A 420 -32.61 0.24 26.05
CA THR A 420 -31.62 1.32 26.10
C THR A 420 -30.73 1.26 24.86
N ARG A 421 -30.40 2.42 24.29
CA ARG A 421 -29.52 2.55 23.12
C ARG A 421 -28.47 3.62 23.35
N THR A 422 -27.23 3.30 23.01
CA THR A 422 -26.13 4.25 23.05
C THR A 422 -25.56 4.46 21.67
N VAL A 423 -25.37 5.71 21.26
CA VAL A 423 -24.69 6.06 20.02
C VAL A 423 -23.65 7.15 20.29
N GLY A 424 -22.50 7.05 19.66
CA GLY A 424 -21.45 8.07 19.72
C GLY A 424 -21.56 9.05 18.56
N PHE A 425 -21.21 10.31 18.79
CA PHE A 425 -20.94 11.28 17.73
C PHE A 425 -19.71 12.10 18.07
N VAL A 426 -19.07 12.66 17.04
CA VAL A 426 -17.83 13.43 17.19
C VAL A 426 -18.09 14.85 16.76
N VAL A 427 -17.84 15.79 17.68
CA VAL A 427 -17.76 17.22 17.34
C VAL A 427 -16.33 17.52 16.92
N PRO A 428 -16.08 17.81 15.64
CA PRO A 428 -14.75 18.14 15.18
C PRO A 428 -14.30 19.49 15.74
N TYR A 429 -12.99 19.71 15.86
CA TYR A 429 -12.43 21.04 16.10
C TYR A 429 -12.88 22.03 15.01
N SER A 430 -12.96 23.32 15.37
CA SER A 430 -13.41 24.38 14.47
C SER A 430 -12.77 24.23 13.09
N PRO A 431 -13.53 24.40 11.99
CA PRO A 431 -13.02 24.35 10.63
C PRO A 431 -11.78 25.24 10.39
N GLU A 432 -11.59 26.29 11.21
CA GLU A 432 -10.46 27.22 11.15
C GLU A 432 -9.14 26.60 11.66
N PHE A 433 -9.23 25.65 12.62
CA PHE A 433 -8.09 24.84 13.09
C PHE A 433 -7.93 23.55 12.30
N ARG A 434 -8.84 23.27 11.36
CA ARG A 434 -8.64 22.23 10.35
C ARG A 434 -7.51 22.73 9.46
N LEU A 435 -6.27 22.38 9.82
CA LEU A 435 -5.14 22.43 8.90
C LEU A 435 -5.66 21.82 7.60
N ALA A 436 -5.74 22.63 6.55
CA ALA A 436 -6.08 22.17 5.21
C ALA A 436 -4.92 21.31 4.70
N GLY A 437 -4.73 20.15 5.33
CA GLY A 437 -3.95 19.08 4.77
C GLY A 437 -4.69 18.59 3.55
N GLY A 438 -4.02 18.59 2.40
CA GLY A 438 -4.55 17.93 1.21
C GLY A 438 -4.95 16.49 1.57
N ASN A 439 -6.06 16.02 1.03
CA ASN A 439 -6.49 14.64 1.20
C ASN A 439 -5.50 13.74 0.45
N SER A 440 -4.39 13.40 1.10
CA SER A 440 -3.28 12.64 0.52
C SER A 440 -3.73 11.28 0.03
N ALA A 441 -4.69 10.64 0.69
CA ALA A 441 -5.29 9.40 0.23
C ALA A 441 -6.04 9.58 -1.11
N LEU A 442 -6.85 10.64 -1.24
CA LEU A 442 -7.52 10.96 -2.50
C LEU A 442 -6.52 11.37 -3.59
N LEU A 443 -5.51 12.16 -3.26
CA LEU A 443 -4.48 12.61 -4.20
C LEU A 443 -3.61 11.44 -4.67
N SER A 444 -3.19 10.54 -3.78
CA SER A 444 -2.51 9.29 -4.14
C SER A 444 -3.39 8.42 -5.04
N ARG A 445 -4.70 8.32 -4.75
CA ARG A 445 -5.65 7.58 -5.59
C ARG A 445 -5.81 8.20 -6.98
N LEU A 446 -5.87 9.53 -7.06
CA LEU A 446 -5.92 10.27 -8.34
C LEU A 446 -4.62 10.06 -9.14
N VAL A 447 -3.46 10.14 -8.48
CA VAL A 447 -2.15 9.87 -9.06
C VAL A 447 -2.06 8.45 -9.61
N GLU A 448 -2.45 7.43 -8.84
CA GLU A 448 -2.46 6.03 -9.29
C GLU A 448 -3.39 5.79 -10.47
N THR A 449 -4.57 6.44 -10.49
CA THR A 449 -5.57 6.22 -11.54
C THR A 449 -5.23 6.98 -12.83
N THR A 450 -4.68 8.17 -12.72
CA THR A 450 -4.39 9.04 -13.86
C THR A 450 -2.97 8.90 -14.39
N GLY A 451 -2.09 8.21 -13.65
CA GLY A 451 -0.64 8.24 -13.89
C GLY A 451 -0.03 9.62 -13.62
N GLY A 452 -0.74 10.51 -12.93
CA GLY A 452 -0.29 11.85 -12.58
C GLY A 452 0.85 11.86 -11.57
N MET A 453 1.33 13.04 -11.19
CA MET A 453 2.38 13.21 -10.18
C MET A 453 1.90 14.10 -9.04
N PHE A 454 2.37 13.82 -7.82
CA PHE A 454 2.09 14.66 -6.67
C PHE A 454 3.04 15.87 -6.70
N LEU A 455 2.49 17.09 -6.65
CA LEU A 455 3.30 18.31 -6.66
C LEU A 455 3.75 18.62 -5.24
N LYS A 456 5.06 18.64 -5.00
CA LYS A 456 5.65 18.85 -3.66
C LYS A 456 5.99 20.31 -3.41
N ALA A 457 6.37 21.04 -4.45
CA ALA A 457 6.62 22.47 -4.39
C ALA A 457 5.73 23.22 -5.40
N PRO A 458 5.29 24.47 -5.11
CA PRO A 458 4.48 25.25 -6.05
C PRO A 458 5.13 25.44 -7.42
N GLU A 459 6.46 25.49 -7.46
CA GLU A 459 7.29 25.55 -8.66
C GLU A 459 7.18 24.30 -9.56
N ASP A 460 6.84 23.13 -9.00
CA ASP A 460 6.62 21.91 -9.78
C ASP A 460 5.38 22.02 -10.68
N ALA A 461 4.39 22.85 -10.31
CA ALA A 461 3.20 23.12 -11.12
C ALA A 461 3.52 23.86 -12.43
N PHE A 462 4.68 24.53 -12.49
CA PHE A 462 5.13 25.33 -13.63
C PHE A 462 6.20 24.63 -14.47
N ARG A 463 6.57 23.39 -14.13
CA ARG A 463 7.43 22.58 -15.01
C ARG A 463 6.69 22.33 -16.33
N PRO A 464 7.34 22.55 -17.50
CA PRO A 464 6.72 22.24 -18.78
C PRO A 464 6.52 20.73 -18.90
N GLY A 465 5.34 20.26 -18.52
CA GLY A 465 4.95 18.87 -18.70
C GLY A 465 4.83 18.52 -20.18
N ARG A 466 5.17 17.27 -20.54
CA ARG A 466 4.73 16.66 -21.80
C ARG A 466 3.23 16.37 -21.72
N GLY A 467 2.41 17.41 -21.66
CA GLY A 467 0.97 17.27 -21.73
C GLY A 467 0.54 16.93 -23.15
N SER A 468 -0.36 15.96 -23.29
CA SER A 468 -1.16 15.83 -24.51
C SER A 468 -2.12 17.04 -24.57
N GLY A 469 -1.63 18.16 -25.10
CA GLY A 469 -2.42 19.37 -25.28
C GLY A 469 -3.48 19.15 -26.36
N ARG A 470 -4.73 19.52 -26.06
CA ARG A 470 -5.79 19.61 -27.07
C ARG A 470 -5.43 20.79 -27.98
N ARG A 471 -4.88 20.53 -29.17
CA ARG A 471 -4.65 21.58 -30.16
C ARG A 471 -5.98 21.91 -30.83
N GLU A 472 -6.37 23.17 -30.74
CA GLU A 472 -7.47 23.70 -31.52
C GLU A 472 -7.11 23.60 -33.01
N THR A 473 -7.76 22.69 -33.73
CA THR A 473 -7.54 22.46 -35.17
C THR A 473 -8.33 23.44 -36.04
N TRP A 474 -9.29 24.18 -35.45
CA TRP A 474 -10.14 25.10 -36.18
C TRP A 474 -9.38 26.24 -36.90
N PRO A 475 -8.27 26.82 -36.40
CA PRO A 475 -7.56 27.87 -37.13
C PRO A 475 -6.95 27.34 -38.45
N ALA A 476 -6.40 26.12 -38.41
CA ALA A 476 -5.86 25.46 -39.59
C ALA A 476 -6.97 25.10 -40.59
N LEU A 477 -8.10 24.58 -40.09
CA LEU A 477 -9.26 24.25 -40.93
C LEU A 477 -9.90 25.50 -41.56
N SER A 478 -9.98 26.61 -40.81
CA SER A 478 -10.44 27.90 -41.33
C SER A 478 -9.51 28.46 -42.40
N GLY A 479 -8.20 28.31 -42.24
CA GLY A 479 -7.21 28.68 -43.26
C GLY A 479 -7.39 27.86 -44.55
N VAL A 480 -7.60 26.55 -44.42
CA VAL A 480 -7.90 25.67 -45.57
C VAL A 480 -9.23 26.05 -46.22
N ALA A 481 -10.27 26.32 -45.44
CA ALA A 481 -11.58 26.75 -45.95
C ALA A 481 -11.48 28.08 -46.71
N LEU A 482 -10.71 29.04 -46.20
CA LEU A 482 -10.46 30.31 -46.89
C LEU A 482 -9.68 30.11 -48.19
N ALA A 483 -8.66 29.25 -48.19
CA ALA A 483 -7.91 28.93 -49.40
C ALA A 483 -8.80 28.26 -50.46
N LEU A 484 -9.68 27.34 -50.06
CA LEU A 484 -10.65 26.70 -50.95
C LEU A 484 -11.67 27.70 -51.50
N LEU A 485 -12.15 28.63 -50.67
CA LEU A 485 -13.05 29.70 -51.10
C LEU A 485 -12.37 30.61 -52.13
N LEU A 486 -11.12 31.03 -51.89
CA LEU A 486 -10.35 31.82 -52.84
C LEU A 486 -10.09 31.06 -54.14
N ALA A 487 -9.82 29.75 -54.05
CA ALA A 487 -9.66 28.89 -55.21
C ALA A 487 -10.96 28.74 -56.01
N GLU A 488 -12.11 28.59 -55.34
CA GLU A 488 -13.43 28.53 -55.99
C GLU A 488 -13.73 29.84 -56.73
N VAL A 489 -13.52 30.98 -56.08
CA VAL A 489 -13.67 32.31 -56.71
C VAL A 489 -12.71 32.48 -57.90
N ALA A 490 -11.45 32.05 -57.78
CA ALA A 490 -10.46 32.13 -58.85
C ALA A 490 -10.86 31.28 -60.06
N VAL A 491 -11.32 30.04 -59.84
CA VAL A 491 -11.82 29.16 -60.91
C VAL A 491 -13.07 29.76 -61.56
N ARG A 492 -13.97 30.35 -60.77
CA ARG A 492 -15.20 30.97 -61.27
C ARG A 492 -14.94 32.24 -62.08
N ARG A 493 -13.92 33.03 -61.73
CA ARG A 493 -13.55 34.27 -62.45
C ARG A 493 -12.61 34.05 -63.64
N LEU A 494 -11.84 32.96 -63.66
CA LEU A 494 -10.86 32.67 -64.72
C LEU A 494 -11.12 31.26 -65.29
N PRO A 495 -11.94 31.13 -66.35
CA PRO A 495 -12.34 29.82 -66.91
C PRO A 495 -11.15 28.96 -67.39
N ALA A 496 -10.05 29.60 -67.80
CA ALA A 496 -8.82 28.92 -68.22
C ALA A 496 -8.10 28.17 -67.08
N LEU A 497 -8.28 28.61 -65.82
CA LEU A 497 -7.73 27.94 -64.63
C LEU A 497 -8.54 26.68 -64.28
N GLY A 498 -9.86 26.72 -64.46
CA GLY A 498 -10.74 25.56 -64.26
C GLY A 498 -10.40 24.38 -65.18
N GLN A 499 -10.10 24.64 -66.46
CA GLN A 499 -9.73 23.60 -67.42
C GLN A 499 -8.38 22.94 -67.09
N ARG A 500 -7.41 23.69 -66.56
CA ARG A 500 -6.09 23.16 -66.13
C ARG A 500 -6.19 22.35 -64.83
N LEU A 501 -7.03 22.78 -63.88
CA LEU A 501 -7.26 22.05 -62.63
C LEU A 501 -8.03 20.74 -62.85
N ALA A 502 -9.01 20.73 -63.76
CA ALA A 502 -9.71 19.50 -64.14
C ALA A 502 -8.77 18.47 -64.78
N ALA A 503 -7.84 18.92 -65.63
CA ALA A 503 -6.81 18.05 -66.21
C ALA A 503 -5.84 17.49 -65.15
N ALA A 504 -5.42 18.30 -64.18
CA ALA A 504 -4.53 17.88 -63.09
C ALA A 504 -5.20 16.90 -62.10
N MET A 505 -6.46 17.15 -61.74
CA MET A 505 -7.24 16.25 -60.87
C MET A 505 -7.55 14.91 -61.54
N GLY A 506 -7.76 14.89 -62.86
CA GLY A 506 -7.90 13.64 -63.63
C GLY A 506 -6.66 12.74 -63.61
N VAL A 507 -5.46 13.33 -63.54
CA VAL A 507 -4.19 12.59 -63.40
C VAL A 507 -3.98 12.08 -61.97
N ALA A 508 -4.32 12.89 -60.96
CA ALA A 508 -4.22 12.51 -59.55
C ALA A 508 -5.21 11.38 -59.17
N ALA A 509 -6.44 11.40 -59.69
CA ALA A 509 -7.43 10.34 -59.45
C ALA A 509 -7.00 8.99 -60.05
N ARG A 510 -6.28 8.99 -61.19
CA ARG A 510 -5.69 7.78 -61.78
C ARG A 510 -4.51 7.22 -60.98
N LEU A 511 -3.80 8.05 -60.22
CA LEU A 511 -2.71 7.63 -59.33
C LEU A 511 -3.23 7.15 -57.96
N ALA A 512 -4.30 7.76 -57.43
CA ALA A 512 -4.91 7.37 -56.16
C ALA A 512 -5.68 6.03 -56.23
N GLY A 513 -6.27 5.71 -57.39
CA GLY A 513 -6.94 4.42 -57.62
C GLY A 513 -6.03 3.18 -57.57
N ARG A 514 -4.70 3.36 -57.52
CA ARG A 514 -3.72 2.26 -57.41
C ARG A 514 -3.22 1.97 -55.99
N ARG A 515 -3.66 2.72 -54.96
CA ARG A 515 -3.15 2.60 -53.58
C ARG A 515 -4.12 2.00 -52.56
N ALA A 516 -5.32 1.59 -52.98
CA ALA A 516 -6.29 0.95 -52.10
C ALA A 516 -6.12 -0.57 -52.07
N ALA A 517 -5.06 -1.05 -51.43
CA ALA A 517 -5.00 -2.38 -50.81
C ALA A 517 -3.73 -2.51 -49.94
N SER A 518 -3.86 -2.29 -48.64
CA SER A 518 -3.08 -3.05 -47.64
C SER A 518 -3.82 -3.02 -46.29
N PRO A 519 -3.85 -4.12 -45.52
CA PRO A 519 -4.68 -4.25 -44.33
C PRO A 519 -4.01 -3.59 -43.13
N ALA A 520 -4.65 -2.53 -42.62
CA ALA A 520 -4.32 -1.91 -41.35
C ALA A 520 -5.03 -2.65 -40.20
N THR A 521 -4.43 -3.71 -39.65
CA THR A 521 -4.82 -4.25 -38.33
C THR A 521 -3.70 -4.94 -37.53
N ALA A 522 -2.42 -4.94 -37.95
CA ALA A 522 -1.38 -5.71 -37.25
C ALA A 522 -0.24 -4.91 -36.57
N ASP A 523 -0.25 -3.58 -36.65
CA ASP A 523 0.83 -2.73 -36.09
C ASP A 523 0.37 -1.76 -34.97
N ALA A 524 -0.92 -1.72 -34.62
CA ALA A 524 -1.41 -0.96 -33.47
C ALA A 524 -1.14 -1.66 -32.12
N ASP A 525 -1.03 -2.99 -32.12
CA ASP A 525 -0.80 -3.78 -30.88
C ASP A 525 0.68 -3.90 -30.49
N ARG A 526 1.63 -3.55 -31.37
CA ARG A 526 3.07 -3.59 -31.05
C ARG A 526 3.66 -2.26 -30.59
N ALA A 527 2.93 -1.15 -30.72
CA ALA A 527 3.41 0.17 -30.30
C ALA A 527 3.08 0.54 -28.83
N TYR A 528 2.22 -0.22 -28.16
CA TYR A 528 1.85 0.02 -26.75
C TYR A 528 2.63 -0.81 -25.72
N GLY A 529 3.53 -1.71 -26.16
CA GLY A 529 4.22 -2.65 -25.26
C GLY A 529 5.65 -2.31 -24.85
N ALA A 530 6.27 -1.25 -25.38
CA ALA A 530 7.73 -1.09 -25.31
C ALA A 530 8.26 0.28 -24.84
N ALA A 531 7.43 1.31 -24.63
CA ALA A 531 7.93 2.65 -24.33
C ALA A 531 7.69 3.17 -22.89
N ASP A 532 6.81 2.54 -22.10
CA ASP A 532 6.41 3.08 -20.78
C ASP A 532 7.06 2.39 -19.57
N ARG A 533 7.94 1.41 -19.77
CA ARG A 533 8.53 0.67 -18.64
C ARG A 533 9.73 1.34 -17.97
N TRP A 534 10.32 2.41 -18.52
CA TRP A 534 11.62 2.91 -18.03
C TRP A 534 11.69 4.38 -17.59
N ALA A 535 10.61 5.17 -17.72
CA ALA A 535 10.62 6.57 -17.29
C ALA A 535 9.76 6.84 -16.04
N VAL A 536 8.78 5.98 -15.75
CA VAL A 536 7.84 6.13 -14.63
C VAL A 536 8.38 5.50 -13.33
N GLU A 537 9.32 4.56 -13.42
CA GLU A 537 9.94 3.94 -12.25
C GLU A 537 10.91 4.90 -11.52
N ASP A 538 11.80 5.60 -12.24
CA ASP A 538 12.84 6.44 -11.63
C ASP A 538 12.31 7.63 -10.81
N ALA A 539 11.18 8.25 -11.20
CA ALA A 539 10.56 9.34 -10.45
C ALA A 539 9.73 8.87 -9.24
N ARG A 540 9.15 7.67 -9.34
CA ARG A 540 8.31 7.04 -8.31
C ARG A 540 9.15 6.52 -7.14
N PHE A 541 10.38 6.07 -7.40
CA PHE A 541 11.31 5.59 -6.37
C PHE A 541 11.89 6.71 -5.49
N ALA A 542 12.27 7.85 -6.07
CA ALA A 542 12.83 8.98 -5.30
C ALA A 542 11.78 9.63 -4.36
N GLU A 543 10.51 9.60 -4.75
CA GLU A 543 9.41 10.17 -3.97
C GLU A 543 8.96 9.25 -2.83
N GLU A 544 8.91 7.94 -3.08
CA GLU A 544 8.69 6.90 -2.06
C GLU A 544 9.84 6.80 -1.06
N GLU A 545 11.11 6.97 -1.48
CA GLU A 545 12.28 6.97 -0.59
C GLU A 545 12.21 8.07 0.48
N ALA A 546 11.77 9.27 0.11
CA ALA A 546 11.66 10.40 1.05
C ALA A 546 10.52 10.19 2.08
N LEU A 547 9.37 9.65 1.65
CA LEU A 547 8.23 9.33 2.53
C LEU A 547 8.53 8.10 3.41
N ARG A 548 9.28 7.13 2.89
CA ARG A 548 9.70 5.92 3.63
C ARG A 548 10.84 6.21 4.60
N ALA A 549 11.76 7.12 4.30
CA ALA A 549 12.79 7.55 5.25
C ALA A 549 12.17 8.19 6.51
N ALA A 550 11.15 9.05 6.34
CA ALA A 550 10.42 9.66 7.45
C ALA A 550 9.62 8.64 8.29
N SER A 551 9.00 7.64 7.64
CA SER A 551 8.29 6.55 8.31
C SER A 551 9.24 5.57 9.01
N MET A 552 10.40 5.29 8.42
CA MET A 552 11.46 4.45 9.01
C MET A 552 12.12 5.13 10.21
N GLU A 553 12.29 6.46 10.20
CA GLU A 553 12.79 7.20 11.35
C GLU A 553 11.82 7.13 12.55
N GLN A 554 10.51 7.17 12.28
CA GLN A 554 9.46 6.94 13.28
C GLN A 554 9.43 5.49 13.77
N ALA A 555 9.47 4.50 12.88
CA ALA A 555 9.49 3.08 13.24
C ALA A 555 10.74 2.72 14.06
N ALA A 556 11.90 3.28 13.70
CA ALA A 556 13.16 3.14 14.42
C ALA A 556 13.12 3.78 15.82
N ARG A 557 12.52 4.96 15.96
CA ARG A 557 12.31 5.60 17.28
C ARG A 557 11.41 4.76 18.18
N ILE A 558 10.33 4.19 17.64
CA ILE A 558 9.41 3.33 18.38
C ILE A 558 10.12 2.03 18.81
N PHE A 559 10.94 1.44 17.94
CA PHE A 559 11.71 0.23 18.23
C PHE A 559 12.80 0.46 19.31
N ILE A 560 13.56 1.56 19.22
CA ILE A 560 14.55 1.97 20.24
C ILE A 560 13.88 2.23 21.59
N THR A 561 12.66 2.76 21.60
CA THR A 561 11.88 3.01 22.81
C THR A 561 11.39 1.71 23.46
N ARG A 562 11.08 0.67 22.65
CA ARG A 562 10.76 -0.69 23.12
C ARG A 562 11.97 -1.41 23.71
N LEU A 563 13.13 -1.34 23.07
CA LEU A 563 14.39 -1.93 23.57
C LEU A 563 14.84 -1.33 24.92
N ARG A 564 14.55 -0.04 25.17
CA ARG A 564 14.81 0.60 26.47
C ARG A 564 13.83 0.19 27.58
N LYS A 565 12.61 -0.24 27.24
CA LYS A 565 11.62 -0.75 28.21
C LYS A 565 11.86 -2.20 28.62
N THR A 566 12.46 -3.02 27.75
CA THR A 566 12.81 -4.43 28.03
C THR A 566 14.13 -4.60 28.78
N LYS A 567 14.92 -3.54 28.95
CA LYS A 567 16.23 -3.53 29.63
C LYS A 567 16.23 -2.86 31.02
N ARG A 568 15.08 -2.53 31.62
CA ARG A 568 15.05 -2.15 33.04
C ARG A 568 14.79 -3.42 33.87
N PRO A 569 15.68 -3.76 34.84
CA PRO A 569 15.52 -4.92 35.70
C PRO A 569 14.27 -4.81 36.57
#